data_AF-A0AAW9J7I3-F1
#
_entry.id   AF-A0AAW9J7I3-F1
#
_cell.length_a   1.000
_cell.length_b   1.000
_cell.length_c   1.000
_cell.angle_alpha   90.00
_cell.angle_beta   90.00
_cell.angle_gamma   90.00
#
_symmetry.space_group_name_H-M   'P 1'
#
loop_
_entity.id
_entity.type
_entity.pdbx_description
1 polymer ?
#
loop_
_entity_poly.entity_id
_entity_poly.type
_entity_poly.pdbx_seq_one_letter_code
_entity_poly.pdbx_strand_id
1 'polypeptide(L)'
;MQKDLNRTIELLQNFEIDRKKLFLQVLPYIQEVIVDLLRPSEEELLSWKTSNLGRIYFRDYLSIKCKKMPNEEQISALWNYYTGNTNTRRNKSLAKLFKQINPNEQFCSYCQSDKNIVVDHKIPLVKGGVDEIKNMQYLCSPCNLMKLGKYDYLELIC
;
A
#
# COMPACT_ATOMS: atom_id res chain seq x y z
N MET A 1 28.94 -2.39 -3.64
CA MET A 1 27.70 -2.45 -2.84
C MET A 1 27.83 -1.73 -1.50
N GLN A 2 28.63 -2.19 -0.51
CA GLN A 2 28.76 -1.50 0.79
C GLN A 2 29.37 -0.08 0.67
N LYS A 3 30.35 0.10 -0.23
CA LYS A 3 31.02 1.39 -0.49
C LYS A 3 30.08 2.42 -1.14
N ASP A 4 29.19 1.96 -2.01
CA ASP A 4 28.24 2.80 -2.75
C ASP A 4 27.09 3.26 -1.86
N LEU A 5 26.65 2.40 -0.94
CA LEU A 5 25.66 2.75 0.07
C LEU A 5 26.19 3.84 1.03
N ASN A 6 27.42 3.67 1.52
CA ASN A 6 28.03 4.66 2.41
C ASN A 6 28.16 6.03 1.73
N ARG A 7 28.60 6.05 0.47
CA ARG A 7 28.68 7.28 -0.34
C ARG A 7 27.31 7.92 -0.57
N THR A 8 26.28 7.12 -0.79
CA THR A 8 24.90 7.61 -0.93
C THR A 8 24.41 8.25 0.36
N ILE A 9 24.65 7.62 1.52
CA ILE A 9 24.27 8.16 2.83
C ILE A 9 24.97 9.51 3.10
N GLU A 10 26.26 9.60 2.80
CA GLU A 10 27.05 10.83 2.94
C GLU A 10 26.50 11.95 2.04
N LEU A 11 26.13 11.64 0.79
CA LEU A 11 25.48 12.61 -0.09
C LEU A 11 24.15 13.10 0.48
N LEU A 12 23.29 12.20 0.98
CA LEU A 12 22.01 12.59 1.58
C LEU A 12 22.22 13.56 2.75
N GLN A 13 23.27 13.37 3.56
CA GLN A 13 23.63 14.28 4.65
C GLN A 13 24.13 15.64 4.13
N ASN A 14 25.03 15.63 3.15
CA ASN A 14 25.61 16.85 2.57
C ASN A 14 24.59 17.75 1.86
N PHE A 15 23.50 17.18 1.36
CA PHE A 15 22.40 17.92 0.73
C PHE A 15 21.20 18.15 1.66
N GLU A 16 21.34 17.86 2.96
CA GLU A 16 20.26 17.99 3.96
C GLU A 16 18.97 17.27 3.56
N ILE A 17 19.10 16.15 2.84
CA ILE A 17 17.95 15.37 2.37
C ILE A 17 17.43 14.54 3.54
N ASP A 18 16.22 14.86 3.98
CA ASP A 18 15.49 14.06 4.96
C ASP A 18 15.22 12.67 4.38
N ARG A 19 15.96 11.68 4.91
CA ARG A 19 15.86 10.26 4.52
C ARG A 19 14.45 9.71 4.67
N LYS A 20 13.72 10.10 5.73
CA LYS A 20 12.35 9.63 5.98
C LYS A 20 11.43 10.20 4.93
N LYS A 21 11.55 11.50 4.62
CA LYS A 21 10.78 12.14 3.57
C LYS A 21 11.08 11.56 2.18
N LEU A 22 12.35 11.33 1.85
CA LEU A 22 12.75 10.70 0.60
C LEU A 22 12.16 9.29 0.48
N PHE A 23 12.26 8.50 1.54
CA PHE A 23 11.70 7.15 1.56
C PHE A 23 10.18 7.17 1.34
N LEU A 24 9.46 8.08 1.98
CA LEU A 24 8.01 8.28 1.77
C LEU A 24 7.68 8.73 0.34
N GLN A 25 8.59 9.42 -0.34
CA GLN A 25 8.41 9.83 -1.73
C GLN A 25 8.69 8.68 -2.71
N VAL A 26 9.68 7.84 -2.44
CA VAL A 26 10.14 6.80 -3.37
C VAL A 26 9.40 5.48 -3.19
N LEU A 27 9.09 5.07 -1.95
CA LEU A 27 8.50 3.77 -1.66
C LEU A 27 7.21 3.48 -2.44
N PRO A 28 6.25 4.41 -2.56
CA PRO A 28 5.02 4.14 -3.31
C PRO A 28 5.30 3.74 -4.76
N TYR A 29 6.34 4.31 -5.39
CA TYR A 29 6.72 3.94 -6.76
C TYR A 29 7.35 2.54 -6.82
N ILE A 30 8.20 2.21 -5.85
CA ILE A 30 8.78 0.85 -5.75
C ILE A 30 7.66 -0.18 -5.60
N GLN A 31 6.65 0.10 -4.77
CA GLN A 31 5.52 -0.80 -4.56
C GLN A 31 4.69 -1.00 -5.82
N GLU A 32 4.42 0.04 -6.61
CA GLU A 32 3.73 -0.11 -7.90
C GLU A 32 4.52 -1.05 -8.83
N VAL A 33 5.84 -0.89 -8.92
CA VAL A 33 6.69 -1.79 -9.73
C VAL A 33 6.64 -3.22 -9.21
N ILE A 34 6.70 -3.43 -7.89
CA ILE A 34 6.60 -4.77 -7.29
C ILE A 34 5.26 -5.42 -7.64
N VAL A 35 4.15 -4.67 -7.51
CA VAL A 35 2.82 -5.16 -7.87
C VAL A 35 2.78 -5.57 -9.35
N ASP A 36 3.33 -4.77 -10.24
CA ASP A 36 3.38 -5.14 -11.67
C ASP A 36 4.24 -6.39 -11.92
N LEU A 37 5.37 -6.55 -11.21
CA LEU A 37 6.23 -7.73 -11.30
C LEU A 37 5.60 -9.00 -10.72
N LEU A 38 4.70 -8.85 -9.75
CA LEU A 38 3.96 -9.96 -9.15
C LEU A 38 2.74 -10.37 -9.99
N ARG A 39 2.36 -9.61 -11.02
CA ARG A 39 1.16 -9.91 -11.81
C ARG A 39 1.28 -11.29 -12.49
N PRO A 40 0.34 -12.22 -12.23
CA PRO A 40 0.28 -13.48 -12.96
C PRO A 40 -0.08 -13.26 -14.43
N SER A 41 0.14 -14.26 -15.27
CA SER A 41 -0.31 -14.21 -16.66
C SER A 41 -1.84 -14.12 -16.77
N GLU A 42 -2.35 -13.58 -17.86
CA GLU A 42 -3.80 -13.49 -18.09
C GLU A 42 -4.46 -14.87 -18.19
N GLU A 43 -3.73 -15.89 -18.67
CA GLU A 43 -4.18 -17.28 -18.69
C GLU A 43 -4.34 -17.86 -17.28
N GLU A 44 -3.35 -17.67 -16.40
CA GLU A 44 -3.41 -18.06 -14.99
C GLU A 44 -4.58 -17.37 -14.29
N LEU A 45 -4.73 -16.05 -14.46
CA LEU A 45 -5.82 -15.28 -13.84
C LEU A 45 -7.19 -15.77 -14.30
N LEU A 46 -7.37 -16.02 -15.60
CA LEU A 46 -8.63 -16.51 -16.14
C LEU A 46 -8.97 -17.90 -15.57
N SER A 47 -7.99 -18.81 -15.55
CA SER A 47 -8.14 -20.14 -14.97
C SER A 47 -8.56 -20.07 -13.50
N TRP A 48 -7.83 -19.30 -12.69
CA TRP A 48 -8.12 -19.18 -11.26
C TRP A 48 -9.47 -18.53 -10.98
N LYS A 49 -9.90 -17.52 -11.75
CA LYS A 49 -11.21 -16.88 -11.58
C LYS A 49 -12.39 -17.83 -11.75
N THR A 50 -12.24 -18.87 -12.57
CA THR A 50 -13.30 -19.86 -12.84
C THR A 50 -13.28 -21.04 -11.86
N SER A 51 -12.25 -21.14 -11.02
CA SER A 51 -12.08 -22.23 -10.05
C SER A 51 -12.52 -21.82 -8.64
N ASN A 52 -13.17 -22.74 -7.94
CA ASN A 52 -13.44 -22.59 -6.50
C ASN A 52 -12.15 -22.58 -5.64
N LEU A 53 -11.03 -23.05 -6.19
CA LEU A 53 -9.71 -23.04 -5.55
C LEU A 53 -8.83 -21.86 -6.01
N GLY A 54 -9.32 -20.95 -6.85
CA GLY A 54 -8.52 -19.89 -7.46
C GLY A 54 -7.72 -19.03 -6.48
N ARG A 55 -8.32 -18.69 -5.33
CA ARG A 55 -7.63 -17.92 -4.28
C ARG A 55 -6.51 -18.71 -3.61
N ILE A 56 -6.62 -20.04 -3.53
CA ILE A 56 -5.57 -20.92 -3.01
C ILE A 56 -4.41 -20.94 -4.02
N TYR A 57 -4.69 -21.13 -5.31
CA TYR A 57 -3.64 -21.11 -6.34
C TYR A 57 -2.91 -19.77 -6.41
N PHE A 58 -3.64 -18.66 -6.31
CA PHE A 58 -3.03 -17.34 -6.25
C PHE A 58 -2.12 -17.17 -5.04
N ARG A 59 -2.52 -17.70 -3.89
CA ARG A 59 -1.72 -17.70 -2.67
C ARG A 59 -0.44 -18.51 -2.85
N ASP A 60 -0.54 -19.70 -3.41
CA ASP A 60 0.62 -20.57 -3.68
C ASP A 60 1.58 -19.88 -4.66
N TYR A 61 1.06 -19.26 -5.71
CA TYR A 61 1.84 -18.44 -6.64
C TYR A 61 2.62 -17.33 -5.92
N LEU A 62 1.98 -16.56 -5.03
CA LEU A 62 2.66 -15.52 -4.26
C LEU A 62 3.74 -16.10 -3.34
N SER A 63 3.51 -17.26 -2.73
CA SER A 63 4.49 -17.92 -1.85
C SER A 63 5.77 -18.32 -2.60
N ILE A 64 5.69 -18.58 -3.90
CA ILE A 64 6.83 -18.88 -4.76
C ILE A 64 7.57 -17.61 -5.18
N LYS A 65 6.83 -16.53 -5.45
CA LYS A 65 7.38 -15.26 -5.95
C LYS A 65 7.98 -14.37 -4.86
N CYS A 66 7.53 -14.54 -3.62
CA CYS A 66 7.84 -13.64 -2.51
C CYS A 66 8.70 -14.32 -1.46
N LYS A 67 9.79 -13.66 -1.03
CA LYS A 67 10.62 -14.21 0.06
C LYS A 67 9.90 -14.16 1.41
N LYS A 68 9.11 -13.11 1.63
CA LYS A 68 8.22 -12.99 2.78
C LYS A 68 6.78 -12.99 2.27
N MET A 69 5.94 -13.78 2.92
CA MET A 69 4.57 -13.95 2.48
C MET A 69 3.78 -12.66 2.76
N PRO A 70 3.04 -12.11 1.79
CA PRO A 70 2.08 -11.03 2.06
C PRO A 70 1.00 -11.49 3.04
N ASN A 71 0.47 -10.57 3.84
CA ASN A 71 -0.63 -10.85 4.76
C ASN A 71 -1.98 -10.98 4.01
N GLU A 72 -3.04 -11.41 4.70
CA GLU A 72 -4.35 -11.62 4.08
C GLU A 72 -4.93 -10.38 3.41
N GLU A 73 -4.72 -9.19 3.98
CA GLU A 73 -5.20 -7.93 3.40
C GLU A 73 -4.52 -7.63 2.08
N GLN A 74 -3.21 -7.82 2.03
CA GLN A 74 -2.41 -7.66 0.82
C GLN A 74 -2.80 -8.70 -0.23
N ILE A 75 -2.91 -9.98 0.13
CA ILE A 75 -3.33 -11.05 -0.79
C ILE A 75 -4.71 -10.74 -1.37
N SER A 76 -5.66 -10.36 -0.52
CA SER A 76 -7.02 -10.03 -0.95
C SER A 76 -7.04 -8.81 -1.88
N ALA A 77 -6.26 -7.77 -1.56
CA ALA A 77 -6.17 -6.59 -2.41
C ALA A 77 -5.53 -6.88 -3.76
N LEU A 78 -4.42 -7.62 -3.80
CA LEU A 78 -3.78 -8.02 -5.06
C LEU A 78 -4.73 -8.88 -5.91
N TRP A 79 -5.43 -9.84 -5.29
CA TRP A 79 -6.46 -10.61 -5.99
C TRP A 79 -7.53 -9.70 -6.57
N ASN A 80 -8.08 -8.78 -5.79
CA ASN A 80 -9.11 -7.85 -6.25
C ASN A 80 -8.61 -6.98 -7.40
N TYR A 81 -7.37 -6.47 -7.31
CA TYR A 81 -6.75 -5.66 -8.34
C TYR A 81 -6.56 -6.44 -9.65
N TYR A 82 -5.91 -7.60 -9.60
CA TYR A 82 -5.63 -8.40 -10.81
C TYR A 82 -6.89 -9.01 -11.43
N THR A 83 -7.91 -9.31 -10.63
CA THR A 83 -9.16 -9.87 -11.14
C THR A 83 -10.17 -8.82 -11.60
N GLY A 84 -9.87 -7.52 -11.39
CA GLY A 84 -10.73 -6.38 -11.77
C GLY A 84 -11.82 -6.06 -10.76
N ASN A 85 -11.84 -6.70 -9.59
CA ASN A 85 -12.80 -6.48 -8.50
C ASN A 85 -12.41 -5.26 -7.64
N THR A 86 -12.19 -4.11 -8.28
CA THR A 86 -11.82 -2.86 -7.61
C THR A 86 -13.04 -1.96 -7.40
N ASN A 87 -12.92 -0.97 -6.51
CA ASN A 87 -13.96 0.02 -6.27
C ASN A 87 -13.37 1.43 -6.33
N THR A 88 -14.19 2.44 -6.61
CA THR A 88 -13.81 3.86 -6.58
C THR A 88 -14.61 4.64 -5.53
N ARG A 89 -15.74 4.09 -5.08
CA ARG A 89 -16.67 4.76 -4.19
C ARG A 89 -16.27 4.56 -2.73
N ARG A 90 -15.87 5.65 -2.08
CA ARG A 90 -15.54 5.68 -0.65
C ARG A 90 -16.79 5.66 0.23
N ASN A 91 -16.76 4.89 1.32
CA ASN A 91 -17.77 4.94 2.37
C ASN A 91 -17.50 6.07 3.38
N LYS A 92 -18.24 7.19 3.23
CA LYS A 92 -18.11 8.35 4.12
C LYS A 92 -18.50 8.06 5.58
N SER A 93 -19.46 7.16 5.81
CA SER A 93 -19.90 6.78 7.15
C SER A 93 -18.80 6.01 7.88
N LEU A 94 -18.07 5.16 7.17
CA LEU A 94 -16.93 4.44 7.73
C LEU A 94 -15.78 5.39 8.11
N ALA A 95 -15.48 6.38 7.27
CA ALA A 95 -14.49 7.40 7.62
C ALA A 95 -14.90 8.20 8.86
N LYS A 96 -16.19 8.48 9.04
CA LYS A 96 -16.71 9.12 10.26
C LYS A 96 -16.57 8.21 11.48
N LEU A 97 -16.93 6.92 11.34
CA LEU A 97 -16.78 5.93 12.40
C LEU A 97 -15.31 5.78 12.83
N PHE A 98 -14.39 5.69 11.86
CA PHE A 98 -12.94 5.64 12.12
C PHE A 98 -12.47 6.81 12.97
N LYS A 99 -12.98 8.03 12.73
CA LYS A 99 -12.68 9.20 13.56
C LYS A 99 -13.22 9.08 14.98
N GLN A 100 -14.40 8.50 15.14
CA GLN A 100 -15.06 8.37 16.44
C GLN A 100 -14.39 7.33 17.34
N ILE A 101 -13.94 6.21 16.77
CA ILE A 101 -13.28 5.14 17.53
C ILE A 101 -11.80 5.42 17.80
N ASN A 102 -11.17 6.31 17.00
CA ASN A 102 -9.76 6.72 17.15
C ASN A 102 -9.63 8.25 17.36
N PRO A 103 -10.25 8.84 18.40
CA PRO A 103 -10.31 10.29 18.56
C PRO A 103 -8.95 10.90 18.93
N ASN A 104 -8.09 10.15 19.62
CA ASN A 104 -6.79 10.60 20.13
C ASN A 104 -5.62 10.29 19.18
N GLU A 105 -5.89 9.64 18.04
CA GLU A 105 -4.86 9.19 17.09
C GLU A 105 -4.82 10.03 15.82
N GLN A 106 -5.31 11.28 15.87
CA GLN A 106 -5.39 12.19 14.71
C GLN A 106 -4.02 12.78 14.32
N PHE A 107 -3.02 11.93 14.15
CA PHE A 107 -1.69 12.27 13.68
C PHE A 107 -1.46 11.59 12.34
N CYS A 108 -0.80 12.31 11.43
CA CYS A 108 -0.46 11.78 10.13
C CYS A 108 0.45 10.57 10.27
N SER A 109 0.07 9.43 9.71
CA SER A 109 0.85 8.19 9.77
C SER A 109 2.26 8.33 9.18
N TYR A 110 2.50 9.34 8.32
CA TYR A 110 3.79 9.56 7.66
C TYR A 110 4.70 10.49 8.46
N CYS A 111 4.22 11.71 8.71
CA CYS A 111 5.01 12.80 9.28
C CYS A 111 4.64 13.16 10.72
N GLN A 112 3.63 12.51 11.30
CA GLN A 112 3.12 12.76 12.66
C GLN A 112 2.55 14.17 12.88
N SER A 113 2.31 14.94 11.81
CA SER A 113 1.57 16.20 11.91
C SER A 113 0.14 15.97 12.37
N ASP A 114 -0.37 16.83 13.24
CA ASP A 114 -1.77 16.93 13.69
C ASP A 114 -2.58 17.96 12.89
N LYS A 115 -1.98 18.58 11.86
CA LYS A 115 -2.59 19.65 11.08
C LYS A 115 -3.18 19.12 9.78
N ASN A 116 -4.36 19.64 9.40
CA ASN A 116 -5.05 19.36 8.13
C ASN A 116 -5.22 17.85 7.85
N ILE A 117 -5.68 17.13 8.87
CA ILE A 117 -5.79 15.67 8.87
C ILE A 117 -7.04 15.20 8.11
N VAL A 118 -6.82 14.25 7.22
CA VAL A 118 -7.84 13.53 6.46
C VAL A 118 -7.76 12.04 6.76
N VAL A 119 -8.87 11.33 6.53
CA VAL A 119 -8.90 9.87 6.57
C VAL A 119 -8.78 9.36 5.14
N ASP A 120 -7.81 8.48 4.90
CA ASP A 120 -7.61 7.82 3.61
C ASP A 120 -7.38 6.32 3.82
N HIS A 121 -7.40 5.56 2.72
CA HIS A 121 -7.12 4.14 2.74
C HIS A 121 -5.61 3.85 2.65
N LYS A 122 -5.11 2.85 3.38
CA LYS A 122 -3.75 2.32 3.24
C LYS A 122 -3.58 1.66 1.87
N ILE A 123 -4.47 0.74 1.52
CA ILE A 123 -4.60 0.24 0.15
C ILE A 123 -5.73 1.01 -0.54
N PRO A 124 -5.43 1.78 -1.60
CA PRO A 124 -6.45 2.47 -2.38
C PRO A 124 -7.52 1.50 -2.91
N LEU A 125 -8.77 1.93 -2.96
CA LEU A 125 -9.88 1.11 -3.47
C LEU A 125 -9.66 0.69 -4.94
N VAL A 126 -9.09 1.60 -5.74
CA VAL A 126 -8.73 1.35 -7.17
C VAL A 126 -7.59 0.36 -7.34
N LYS A 127 -6.91 0.03 -6.25
CA LYS A 127 -5.80 -0.92 -6.15
C LYS A 127 -6.20 -2.19 -5.40
N GLY A 128 -7.51 -2.44 -5.30
CA GLY A 128 -8.10 -3.65 -4.70
C GLY A 128 -8.32 -3.57 -3.19
N GLY A 129 -8.00 -2.44 -2.55
CA GLY A 129 -8.34 -2.18 -1.15
C GLY A 129 -9.86 -2.11 -0.92
N VAL A 130 -10.26 -2.26 0.34
CA VAL A 130 -11.68 -2.29 0.74
C VAL A 130 -12.00 -1.27 1.83
N ASP A 131 -13.28 -0.92 1.96
CA ASP A 131 -13.80 -0.05 3.02
C ASP A 131 -13.89 -0.82 4.34
N GLU A 132 -12.76 -0.90 5.05
CA GLU A 132 -12.65 -1.49 6.38
C GLU A 132 -11.83 -0.60 7.31
N ILE A 133 -12.16 -0.59 8.61
CA ILE A 133 -11.45 0.20 9.63
C ILE A 133 -9.94 -0.04 9.60
N LYS A 134 -9.50 -1.30 9.45
CA LYS A 134 -8.07 -1.67 9.41
C LYS A 134 -7.32 -1.11 8.20
N ASN A 135 -8.04 -0.87 7.10
CA ASN A 135 -7.51 -0.25 5.88
C ASN A 135 -7.58 1.28 5.94
N MET A 136 -8.10 1.90 7.01
CA MET A 136 -8.11 3.35 7.17
C MET A 136 -6.85 3.84 7.91
N GLN A 137 -6.49 5.09 7.67
CA GLN A 137 -5.40 5.78 8.34
C GLN A 137 -5.62 7.30 8.30
N TYR A 138 -4.87 8.03 9.13
CA TYR A 138 -4.82 9.48 9.10
C TYR A 138 -3.64 9.98 8.28
N LEU A 139 -3.88 10.91 7.38
CA LEU A 139 -2.83 11.61 6.64
C LEU A 139 -3.04 13.11 6.73
N CYS A 140 -1.97 13.90 6.87
CA CYS A 140 -2.07 15.33 6.63
C CYS A 140 -2.26 15.56 5.12
N SER A 141 -2.88 16.68 4.76
CA SER A 141 -3.16 17.00 3.35
C SER A 141 -1.94 16.91 2.42
N PRO A 142 -0.72 17.39 2.79
CA PRO A 142 0.48 17.22 1.98
C PRO A 142 0.88 15.75 1.75
N CYS A 143 0.83 14.90 2.78
CA CYS A 143 1.17 13.48 2.64
C CYS A 143 0.11 12.72 1.83
N ASN A 144 -1.17 13.04 2.02
CA ASN A 144 -2.26 12.47 1.23
C ASN A 144 -2.14 12.86 -0.25
N LEU A 145 -1.78 14.12 -0.55
CA LEU A 145 -1.50 14.57 -1.90
C LEU A 145 -0.30 13.84 -2.49
N MET A 146 0.80 13.67 -1.76
CA MET A 146 1.98 12.96 -2.23
C MET A 146 1.70 11.49 -2.57
N LYS A 147 0.81 10.84 -1.81
CA LYS A 147 0.38 9.46 -2.05
C LYS A 147 -0.35 9.30 -3.39
N LEU A 148 -1.11 10.30 -3.85
CA LEU A 148 -1.86 10.30 -5.13
C LEU A 148 -2.66 9.00 -5.41
N GLY A 149 -3.16 8.33 -4.38
CA GLY A 149 -3.87 7.05 -4.56
C GLY A 149 -2.99 5.86 -4.97
N LYS A 150 -1.68 5.93 -4.71
CA LYS A 150 -0.74 4.79 -4.79
C LYS A 150 -0.83 3.93 -3.52
N TYR A 151 -0.23 2.75 -3.59
CA TYR A 151 -0.04 1.90 -2.42
C TYR A 151 0.67 2.66 -1.29
N ASP A 152 0.17 2.48 -0.07
CA ASP A 152 0.85 2.93 1.13
C ASP A 152 1.89 1.89 1.60
N TYR A 153 2.69 2.26 2.60
CA TYR A 153 3.71 1.55 3.39
C TYR A 153 3.34 0.14 3.91
N LEU A 154 2.33 -0.51 3.37
CA LEU A 154 2.19 -1.94 3.53
C LEU A 154 3.36 -2.62 2.84
N GLU A 155 4.29 -3.08 3.67
CA GLU A 155 5.36 -4.02 3.39
C GLU A 155 4.88 -5.19 2.51
N LEU A 156 4.74 -4.96 1.21
CA LEU A 156 4.89 -5.98 0.19
C LEU A 156 6.38 -6.31 0.17
N ILE A 157 6.87 -6.90 1.26
CA ILE A 157 8.18 -7.54 1.27
C ILE A 157 7.93 -8.91 0.66
N CYS A 158 7.88 -8.93 -0.66
CA CYS A 158 8.43 -10.03 -1.44
C CYS A 158 9.95 -9.77 -1.52
#